data_AF-A0A9Q0YET1-F1
#
_entry.id   AF-A0A9Q0YET1-F1
#
_cell.length_a   1.000
_cell.length_b   1.000
_cell.length_c   1.000
_cell.angle_alpha   90.00
_cell.angle_beta   90.00
_cell.angle_gamma   90.00
#
_symmetry.space_group_name_H-M   'P 1'
#
loop_
_entity.id
_entity.type
_entity.pdbx_description
1 polymer ?
#
loop_
_entity_poly.entity_id
_entity_poly.type
_entity_poly.pdbx_seq_one_letter_code
_entity_poly.pdbx_strand_id
1 'polypeptide(L)'
;MRCHPKTGVLFKDNLCLFRCLAHHLKSGDIVHCEESPKALFARYQTSIGGRDGTSTFKGVSFQELGEVEKCFPCNIYVYELEPNVSHDGDEGQALSSQTVAILLRRSPCRFQDSMYLNYYDGHLSYIKDMNYYAHTFSCTRCRRLFKQSRNLQRHIPHCKTHVKHQFPAGVFELFPSVFDRLEAVGIVVNPRDRFYPYRITYDIETYLDKEDVIPSKSAKLNYIDQHKLLSIVFECMGLRSPPMFYF
;
A
#
# COMPACT_ATOMS: atom_id res chain seq x y z
N MET A 1 17.59 10.51 -10.31
CA MET A 1 18.71 10.40 -9.34
C MET A 1 19.45 11.72 -9.24
N ARG A 2 19.80 12.20 -8.04
CA ARG A 2 20.65 13.39 -7.88
C ARG A 2 22.12 12.99 -7.80
N CYS A 3 22.99 13.83 -8.34
CA CYS A 3 24.43 13.74 -8.17
C CYS A 3 24.89 14.58 -6.97
N HIS A 4 26.08 14.28 -6.47
CA HIS A 4 26.73 15.09 -5.46
C HIS A 4 27.06 16.48 -6.03
N PRO A 5 26.59 17.58 -5.42
CA PRO A 5 26.59 18.91 -6.04
C PRO A 5 28.00 19.45 -6.32
N LYS A 6 29.03 18.94 -5.62
CA LYS A 6 30.43 19.36 -5.83
C LYS A 6 31.24 18.44 -6.74
N THR A 7 30.80 17.18 -6.94
CA THR A 7 31.62 16.16 -7.62
C THR A 7 30.91 15.53 -8.82
N GLY A 8 29.62 15.77 -9.02
CA GLY A 8 28.84 15.19 -10.12
C GLY A 8 28.60 13.68 -10.00
N VAL A 9 29.15 13.02 -8.97
CA VAL A 9 29.04 11.57 -8.78
C VAL A 9 27.64 11.20 -8.31
N LEU A 10 27.06 10.16 -8.92
CA LEU A 10 25.78 9.59 -8.51
C LEU A 10 25.86 9.02 -7.09
N PHE A 11 24.85 9.28 -6.27
CA PHE A 11 24.74 8.62 -4.97
C PHE A 11 24.40 7.15 -5.17
N LYS A 12 25.21 6.27 -4.55
CA LYS A 12 25.00 4.81 -4.54
C LYS A 12 24.45 4.28 -3.21
N ASP A 13 24.09 5.19 -2.30
CA ASP A 13 23.55 4.84 -0.99
C ASP A 13 22.01 4.91 -0.96
N ASN A 14 21.42 4.18 0.00
CA ASN A 14 19.97 4.15 0.19
C ASN A 14 19.45 5.34 1.03
N LEU A 15 20.19 6.45 1.08
CA LEU A 15 19.86 7.63 1.89
C LEU A 15 19.04 8.68 1.13
N CYS A 16 18.45 8.31 -0.01
CA CYS A 16 17.72 9.22 -0.89
C CYS A 16 16.58 9.99 -0.18
N LEU A 17 15.84 9.34 0.72
CA LEU A 17 14.81 10.00 1.54
C LEU A 17 15.39 11.11 2.42
N PHE A 18 16.47 10.81 3.14
CA PHE A 18 17.12 11.79 4.04
C PHE A 18 17.75 12.94 3.26
N ARG A 19 18.20 12.70 2.02
CA ARG A 19 18.62 13.78 1.12
C ARG A 19 17.44 14.69 0.73
N CYS A 20 16.26 14.11 0.52
CA CYS A 20 15.05 14.88 0.26
C CYS A 20 14.61 15.67 1.50
N LEU A 21 14.66 15.07 2.70
CA LEU A 21 14.40 15.75 3.97
C LEU A 21 15.36 16.91 4.19
N ALA A 22 16.67 16.69 4.03
CA ALA A 22 17.66 17.76 4.15
C ALA A 22 17.38 18.92 3.20
N HIS A 23 16.92 18.64 1.98
CA HIS A 23 16.55 19.66 1.02
C HIS A 23 15.25 20.39 1.41
N HIS A 24 14.25 19.67 1.92
CA HIS A 24 12.99 20.24 2.37
C HIS A 24 13.20 21.20 3.55
N LEU A 25 13.96 20.76 4.56
CA LEU A 25 14.30 21.56 5.74
C LEU A 25 15.07 22.85 5.38
N LYS A 26 15.96 22.78 4.38
CA LYS A 26 16.68 23.95 3.84
C LYS A 26 15.81 24.93 3.06
N SER A 27 14.66 24.48 2.56
CA SER A 27 13.78 25.29 1.71
C SER A 27 12.69 26.03 2.51
N GLY A 28 12.53 25.74 3.80
CA GLY A 28 11.62 26.46 4.71
C GLY A 28 12.32 27.61 5.46
N ASP A 29 11.54 28.40 6.22
CA ASP A 29 12.00 29.56 7.01
C ASP A 29 13.00 29.24 8.14
N ILE A 30 13.46 27.99 8.25
CA ILE A 30 14.47 27.57 9.24
C ILE A 30 15.85 27.78 8.63
N VAL A 31 16.32 29.02 8.69
CA VAL A 31 17.55 29.56 8.08
C VAL A 31 18.86 28.84 8.51
N HIS A 32 18.83 27.89 9.45
CA HIS A 32 20.06 27.31 10.03
C HIS A 32 20.10 25.78 10.22
N CYS A 33 19.15 25.00 9.69
CA CYS A 33 19.23 23.54 9.81
C CYS A 33 20.05 22.93 8.65
N GLU A 34 21.39 22.97 8.77
CA GLU A 34 22.29 22.22 7.88
C GLU A 34 22.47 20.76 8.30
N GLU A 35 21.40 20.09 8.75
CA GLU A 35 21.49 18.67 9.07
C GLU A 35 21.84 17.86 7.81
N SER A 36 22.97 17.16 7.89
CA SER A 36 23.39 16.28 6.81
C SER A 36 22.44 15.08 6.68
N PRO A 37 22.29 14.48 5.49
CA PRO A 37 21.48 13.27 5.32
C PRO A 37 21.87 12.12 6.26
N LYS A 38 23.15 12.03 6.65
CA LYS A 38 23.64 11.04 7.61
C LYS A 38 23.19 11.34 9.04
N ALA A 39 23.14 12.61 9.43
CA ALA A 39 22.64 13.03 10.75
C ALA A 39 21.12 12.75 10.87
N LEU A 40 20.37 13.08 9.82
CA LEU A 40 18.93 12.75 9.74
C LEU A 40 18.70 11.24 9.82
N PHE A 41 19.49 10.44 9.11
CA PHE A 41 19.43 8.98 9.20
C PHE A 41 19.72 8.47 10.62
N ALA A 42 20.77 8.96 11.28
CA ALA A 42 21.10 8.57 12.65
C ALA A 42 19.96 8.92 13.64
N ARG A 43 19.32 10.08 13.46
CA ARG A 43 18.16 10.47 14.25
C ARG A 43 16.97 9.53 14.05
N TYR A 44 16.67 9.18 12.81
CA TYR A 44 15.65 8.19 12.47
C TYR A 44 15.93 6.82 13.09
N GLN A 45 17.17 6.35 13.02
CA GLN A 45 17.53 5.08 13.64
C GLN A 45 17.32 5.07 15.15
N THR A 46 17.73 6.16 15.80
CA THR A 46 17.57 6.33 17.25
C THR A 46 16.09 6.30 17.65
N SER A 47 15.21 6.94 16.87
CA SER A 47 13.78 6.99 17.19
C SER A 47 13.03 5.67 16.97
N ILE A 48 13.45 4.85 16.00
CA ILE A 48 12.84 3.53 15.75
C ILE A 48 13.53 2.39 16.52
N GLY A 49 14.55 2.68 17.33
CA GLY A 49 15.34 1.67 18.05
C GLY A 49 16.23 0.81 17.14
N GLY A 50 16.47 1.24 15.90
CA GLY A 50 17.30 0.55 14.92
C GLY A 50 18.79 0.75 15.17
N ARG A 51 19.61 -0.21 14.75
CA ARG A 51 21.08 -0.16 14.87
C ARG A 51 21.82 -0.40 13.54
N ASP A 52 21.14 -0.25 12.40
CA ASP A 52 21.76 -0.56 11.11
C ASP A 52 22.77 0.51 10.69
N GLY A 53 23.98 0.09 10.35
CA GLY A 53 24.93 0.99 9.69
C GLY A 53 24.41 1.47 8.33
N THR A 54 24.96 2.57 7.82
CA THR A 54 24.59 3.09 6.49
C THR A 54 24.83 2.11 5.34
N SER A 55 25.73 1.13 5.51
CA SER A 55 26.06 0.11 4.51
C SER A 55 25.06 -1.06 4.46
N THR A 56 24.37 -1.35 5.56
CA THR A 56 23.37 -2.43 5.65
C THR A 56 21.94 -1.92 5.45
N PHE A 57 21.76 -0.59 5.50
CA PHE A 57 20.48 0.05 5.33
C PHE A 57 19.92 -0.12 3.92
N LYS A 58 18.72 -0.71 3.81
CA LYS A 58 18.03 -0.99 2.54
C LYS A 58 17.14 0.16 2.03
N GLY A 59 17.07 1.26 2.77
CA GLY A 59 16.12 2.35 2.48
C GLY A 59 14.89 2.28 3.38
N VAL A 60 14.00 3.26 3.23
CA VAL A 60 12.71 3.32 3.94
C VAL A 60 11.61 2.86 3.01
N SER A 61 10.81 1.88 3.44
CA SER A 61 9.64 1.39 2.73
C SER A 61 8.42 2.32 2.89
N PHE A 62 7.41 2.19 2.04
CA PHE A 62 6.19 3.02 2.13
C PHE A 62 5.41 2.84 3.44
N GLN A 63 5.52 1.68 4.09
CA GLN A 63 4.87 1.40 5.37
C GLN A 63 5.53 2.20 6.50
N GLU A 64 6.85 2.34 6.45
CA GLU A 64 7.66 3.05 7.46
C GLU A 64 7.60 4.57 7.32
N LEU A 65 7.13 5.11 6.18
CA LEU A 65 7.03 6.56 5.99
C LEU A 65 6.15 7.25 7.04
N GLY A 66 5.21 6.53 7.67
CA GLY A 66 4.43 7.08 8.79
C GLY A 66 5.27 7.36 10.03
N GLU A 67 6.29 6.54 10.31
CA GLU A 67 7.24 6.78 11.40
C GLU A 67 8.20 7.90 11.04
N VAL A 68 8.61 8.01 9.77
CA VAL A 68 9.40 9.16 9.30
C VAL A 68 8.65 10.47 9.53
N GLU A 69 7.38 10.56 9.17
CA GLU A 69 6.56 11.77 9.40
C GLU A 69 6.48 12.14 10.90
N LYS A 70 6.54 11.17 11.82
CA LYS A 70 6.62 11.44 13.27
C LYS A 70 7.99 11.95 13.69
N CYS A 71 9.06 11.38 13.14
CA CYS A 71 10.46 11.74 13.46
C CYS A 71 10.87 13.10 12.87
N PHE A 72 10.25 13.47 11.76
CA PHE A 72 10.41 14.72 11.04
C PHE A 72 9.00 15.26 10.80
N PRO A 73 8.48 16.17 11.66
CA PRO A 73 7.08 16.64 11.66
C PRO A 73 6.61 17.31 10.36
N CYS A 74 6.52 16.55 9.28
CA CYS A 74 6.09 16.95 7.94
C CYS A 74 5.27 15.82 7.30
N ASN A 75 4.31 16.18 6.46
CA ASN A 75 3.52 15.22 5.70
C ASN A 75 4.30 14.79 4.45
N ILE A 76 4.36 13.48 4.14
CA ILE A 76 5.08 12.97 2.99
C ILE A 76 4.10 12.44 1.94
N TYR A 77 4.12 13.04 0.75
CA TYR A 77 3.40 12.58 -0.43
C TYR A 77 4.38 11.96 -1.42
N VAL A 78 4.01 10.80 -1.98
CA VAL A 78 4.85 10.10 -2.96
C VAL A 78 4.08 9.96 -4.27
N TYR A 79 4.70 10.41 -5.35
CA TYR A 79 4.22 10.32 -6.72
C TYR A 79 5.15 9.46 -7.56
N GLU A 80 4.65 8.95 -8.68
CA GLU A 80 5.43 8.31 -9.74
C GLU A 80 4.98 8.87 -11.10
N LEU A 81 5.91 9.00 -12.04
CA LEU A 81 5.59 9.43 -13.40
C LEU A 81 5.40 8.20 -14.29
N GLU A 82 4.20 8.07 -14.87
CA GLU A 82 3.92 7.08 -15.91
C GLU A 82 3.72 7.78 -17.27
N PRO A 83 4.05 7.12 -18.40
CA PRO A 83 3.66 7.61 -19.70
C PRO A 83 2.13 7.60 -19.83
N ASN A 84 1.54 8.66 -20.39
CA ASN A 84 0.13 8.65 -20.76
C ASN A 84 -0.07 7.77 -21.98
N VAL A 85 -0.48 6.51 -21.76
CA VAL A 85 -0.92 5.64 -22.84
C VAL A 85 -2.40 5.91 -23.05
N SER A 86 -2.72 6.75 -24.03
CA SER A 86 -4.09 6.91 -24.51
C SER A 86 -4.60 5.56 -25.00
N HIS A 87 -5.62 5.01 -24.36
CA HIS A 87 -6.37 3.89 -24.93
C HIS A 87 -7.22 4.44 -26.09
N ASP A 88 -7.06 3.85 -27.27
CA ASP A 88 -7.82 4.17 -28.47
C ASP A 88 -9.33 4.19 -28.16
N GLY A 89 -9.96 5.38 -28.22
CA GLY A 89 -11.40 5.53 -28.06
C GLY A 89 -11.92 6.86 -27.52
N ASP A 90 -11.08 7.71 -26.92
CA ASP A 90 -11.50 9.05 -26.48
C ASP A 90 -10.98 10.12 -27.47
N GLU A 91 -11.82 10.53 -28.42
CA GLU A 91 -11.58 11.65 -29.37
C GLU A 91 -11.58 13.04 -28.68
N GLY A 92 -11.15 13.10 -27.42
CA GLY A 92 -11.14 14.29 -26.58
C GLY A 92 -9.73 14.63 -26.10
N GLN A 93 -8.97 15.33 -26.95
CA GLN A 93 -7.68 15.97 -26.68
C GLN A 93 -6.47 15.02 -26.65
N ALA A 94 -5.95 14.74 -27.85
CA ALA A 94 -4.56 14.38 -28.07
C ALA A 94 -3.63 15.48 -27.52
N LEU A 95 -3.27 15.37 -26.24
CA LEU A 95 -2.23 16.19 -25.63
C LEU A 95 -0.94 15.37 -25.64
N SER A 96 -0.13 15.62 -26.68
CA SER A 96 1.18 15.05 -26.96
C SER A 96 1.94 14.56 -25.72
N SER A 97 2.29 13.28 -25.69
CA SER A 97 3.36 12.70 -24.84
C SER A 97 3.46 13.25 -23.41
N GLN A 98 2.33 13.45 -22.72
CA GLN A 98 2.38 13.91 -21.34
C GLN A 98 2.68 12.75 -20.40
N THR A 99 3.65 12.93 -19.53
CA THR A 99 3.77 12.08 -18.34
C THR A 99 2.65 12.42 -17.37
N VAL A 100 2.11 11.40 -16.71
CA VAL A 100 1.04 11.52 -15.73
C VAL A 100 1.63 11.19 -14.36
N ALA A 101 1.43 12.09 -13.41
CA ALA A 101 1.82 11.85 -12.03
C ALA A 101 0.74 11.04 -11.31
N ILE A 102 1.11 9.85 -10.85
CA ILE A 102 0.27 8.96 -10.07
C ILE A 102 0.61 9.13 -8.60
N LEU A 103 -0.41 9.33 -7.76
CA LEU A 103 -0.22 9.42 -6.32
C LEU A 103 -0.13 8.03 -5.68
N LEU A 104 1.09 7.57 -5.40
CA LEU A 104 1.35 6.27 -4.75
C LEU A 104 1.01 6.29 -3.25
N ARG A 105 1.35 7.39 -2.55
CA ARG A 105 1.09 7.53 -1.11
C ARG A 105 0.59 8.92 -0.78
N ARG A 106 -0.50 8.98 -0.02
CA ARG A 106 -1.04 10.20 0.60
C ARG A 106 -0.76 10.18 2.10
N SER A 107 -0.21 11.27 2.63
CA SER A 107 -0.08 11.46 4.08
C SER A 107 -1.45 11.60 4.76
N PRO A 108 -1.62 11.18 6.02
CA PRO A 108 -2.80 11.46 6.81
C PRO A 108 -3.01 12.96 7.17
N CYS A 109 -2.11 13.85 6.73
CA CYS A 109 -2.17 15.30 6.98
C CYS A 109 -2.14 15.67 8.47
N ARG A 110 -1.22 15.07 9.24
CA ARG A 110 -1.08 15.31 10.70
C ARG A 110 -0.28 16.57 11.02
N PHE A 111 0.52 17.04 10.08
CA PHE A 111 1.45 18.15 10.26
C PHE A 111 1.06 19.34 9.38
N GLN A 112 1.61 20.52 9.67
CA GLN A 112 1.37 21.72 8.87
C GLN A 112 2.22 21.74 7.60
N ASP A 113 3.47 21.28 7.69
CA ASP A 113 4.39 21.23 6.56
C ASP A 113 4.19 19.97 5.73
N SER A 114 4.44 20.04 4.43
CA SER A 114 4.24 18.94 3.49
C SER A 114 5.35 18.89 2.45
N MET A 115 5.99 17.73 2.33
CA MET A 115 6.96 17.42 1.28
C MET A 115 6.39 16.49 0.22
N TYR A 116 6.85 16.71 -1.01
CA TYR A 116 6.44 15.97 -2.19
C TYR A 116 7.65 15.22 -2.76
N LEU A 117 7.48 13.94 -3.01
CA LEU A 117 8.53 13.04 -3.50
C LEU A 117 8.10 12.38 -4.80
N ASN A 118 9.07 12.17 -5.70
CA ASN A 118 8.95 11.29 -6.85
C ASN A 118 9.66 9.98 -6.53
N TYR A 119 8.98 8.87 -6.78
CA TYR A 119 9.51 7.51 -6.75
C TYR A 119 9.88 7.10 -8.18
N TYR A 120 11.10 6.60 -8.34
CA TYR A 120 11.59 6.05 -9.60
C TYR A 120 12.71 5.05 -9.31
N ASP A 121 12.55 3.82 -9.79
CA ASP A 121 13.57 2.76 -9.73
C ASP A 121 14.14 2.56 -8.31
N GLY A 122 13.25 2.32 -7.33
CA GLY A 122 13.62 2.09 -5.94
C GLY A 122 14.12 3.32 -5.17
N HIS A 123 14.19 4.50 -5.81
CA HIS A 123 14.70 5.72 -5.20
C HIS A 123 13.67 6.84 -5.11
N LEU A 124 13.86 7.71 -4.12
CA LEU A 124 13.06 8.91 -3.90
C LEU A 124 13.84 10.17 -4.29
N SER A 125 13.17 11.09 -4.98
CA SER A 125 13.70 12.43 -5.28
C SER A 125 12.72 13.54 -4.90
N TYR A 126 13.25 14.64 -4.37
CA TYR A 126 12.45 15.77 -3.92
C TYR A 126 11.81 16.53 -5.09
N ILE A 127 10.49 16.73 -5.00
CA ILE A 127 9.72 17.57 -5.92
C ILE A 127 9.66 18.98 -5.32
N LYS A 128 10.37 19.91 -5.93
CA LYS A 128 10.40 21.31 -5.49
C LYS A 128 9.13 22.06 -5.90
N ASP A 129 8.66 21.84 -7.12
CA ASP A 129 7.47 22.48 -7.67
C ASP A 129 6.64 21.42 -8.39
N MET A 130 5.40 21.24 -7.93
CA MET A 130 4.47 20.27 -8.49
C MET A 130 4.04 20.62 -9.92
N ASN A 131 4.01 21.91 -10.29
CA ASN A 131 3.61 22.34 -11.63
C ASN A 131 4.68 22.04 -12.68
N TYR A 132 5.96 22.13 -12.30
CA TYR A 132 7.08 21.71 -13.15
C TYR A 132 7.25 20.20 -13.19
N TYR A 133 6.86 19.50 -12.11
CA TYR A 133 6.97 18.05 -12.03
C TYR A 133 6.00 17.34 -12.96
N ALA A 134 4.73 17.74 -12.97
CA ALA A 134 3.72 17.18 -13.86
C ALA A 134 2.60 18.17 -14.13
N HIS A 135 2.09 18.15 -15.37
CA HIS A 135 0.92 18.94 -15.77
C HIS A 135 -0.40 18.19 -15.61
N THR A 136 -0.32 16.86 -15.43
CA THR A 136 -1.46 15.96 -15.34
C THR A 136 -1.26 14.98 -14.20
N PHE A 137 -2.28 14.83 -13.36
CA PHE A 137 -2.27 13.98 -12.17
C PHE A 137 -3.41 12.98 -12.25
N SER A 138 -3.15 11.71 -11.98
CA SER A 138 -4.17 10.65 -12.06
C SER A 138 -4.56 10.11 -10.70
N CYS A 139 -5.86 9.84 -10.54
CA CYS A 139 -6.36 9.08 -9.41
C CYS A 139 -6.07 7.59 -9.60
N THR A 140 -5.39 6.97 -8.64
CA THR A 140 -5.14 5.52 -8.63
C THR A 140 -6.40 4.67 -8.64
N ARG A 141 -7.54 5.21 -8.18
CA ARG A 141 -8.81 4.48 -8.02
C ARG A 141 -9.67 4.50 -9.27
N CYS A 142 -9.88 5.68 -9.85
CA CYS A 142 -10.81 5.86 -10.98
C CYS A 142 -10.10 6.23 -12.29
N ARG A 143 -8.77 6.36 -12.26
CA ARG A 143 -7.91 6.80 -13.38
C ARG A 143 -8.27 8.17 -13.97
N ARG A 144 -9.19 8.92 -13.35
CA ARG A 144 -9.53 10.28 -13.75
C ARG A 144 -8.31 11.19 -13.65
N LEU A 145 -8.13 12.00 -14.69
CA LEU A 145 -7.04 12.96 -14.81
C LEU A 145 -7.45 14.33 -14.24
N PHE A 146 -6.47 15.02 -13.63
CA PHE A 146 -6.60 16.33 -13.02
C PHE A 146 -5.44 17.22 -13.46
N LYS A 147 -5.72 18.48 -13.80
CA LYS A 147 -4.69 19.47 -14.17
C LYS A 147 -3.82 19.95 -13.01
N GLN A 148 -4.25 19.69 -11.76
CA GLN A 148 -3.58 20.17 -10.56
C GLN A 148 -3.64 19.11 -9.46
N SER A 149 -2.52 18.92 -8.76
CA SER A 149 -2.41 17.98 -7.63
C SER A 149 -3.46 18.23 -6.54
N ARG A 150 -3.71 19.50 -6.18
CA ARG A 150 -4.75 19.84 -5.18
C ARG A 150 -6.15 19.36 -5.54
N ASN A 151 -6.48 19.32 -6.83
CA ASN A 151 -7.79 18.86 -7.30
C ASN A 151 -7.91 17.34 -7.16
N LEU A 152 -6.83 16.61 -7.49
CA LEU A 152 -6.73 15.18 -7.21
C LEU A 152 -6.87 14.89 -5.71
N GLN A 153 -6.16 15.64 -4.86
CA GLN A 153 -6.21 15.45 -3.41
C GLN A 153 -7.62 15.68 -2.83
N ARG A 154 -8.38 16.67 -3.34
CA ARG A 154 -9.79 16.88 -2.97
C ARG A 154 -10.71 15.79 -3.50
N HIS A 155 -10.38 15.19 -4.64
CA HIS A 155 -11.17 14.12 -5.24
C HIS A 155 -11.05 12.81 -4.44
N ILE A 156 -9.85 12.44 -4.00
CA ILE A 156 -9.56 11.13 -3.40
C ILE A 156 -10.52 10.76 -2.25
N PRO A 157 -10.80 11.63 -1.25
CA PRO A 157 -11.73 11.30 -0.16
C PRO A 157 -13.16 10.95 -0.63
N HIS A 158 -13.57 11.50 -1.78
CA HIS A 158 -14.91 11.34 -2.33
C HIS A 158 -14.96 10.44 -3.57
N CYS A 159 -13.84 9.81 -3.94
CA CYS A 159 -13.77 8.91 -5.09
C CYS A 159 -14.58 7.64 -4.79
N LYS A 160 -15.74 7.50 -5.46
CA LYS A 160 -16.75 6.45 -5.22
C LYS A 160 -16.48 5.13 -5.97
N THR A 161 -15.40 5.03 -6.73
CA THR A 161 -15.07 3.84 -7.55
C THR A 161 -14.64 2.63 -6.69
N HIS A 162 -14.58 2.78 -5.37
CA HIS A 162 -14.41 1.65 -4.47
C HIS A 162 -15.72 0.84 -4.37
N VAL A 163 -15.62 -0.48 -4.44
CA VAL A 163 -16.64 -1.34 -3.83
C VAL A 163 -16.63 -1.03 -2.34
N LYS A 164 -17.66 -0.35 -1.84
CA LYS A 164 -17.87 -0.26 -0.40
C LYS A 164 -18.36 -1.63 0.04
N HIS A 165 -17.50 -2.41 0.68
CA HIS A 165 -17.99 -3.52 1.51
C HIS A 165 -18.72 -2.87 2.69
N GLN A 166 -20.02 -2.65 2.52
CA GLN A 166 -20.89 -2.45 3.67
C GLN A 166 -20.97 -3.79 4.36
N PHE A 167 -20.12 -3.98 5.37
CA PHE A 167 -20.41 -4.95 6.39
C PHE A 167 -21.60 -4.39 7.15
N PRO A 168 -22.78 -5.02 7.09
CA PRO A 168 -23.91 -4.56 7.87
C PRO A 168 -23.46 -4.53 9.34
N ALA A 169 -23.47 -3.34 9.93
CA ALA A 169 -23.25 -3.21 11.35
C ALA A 169 -24.45 -3.86 12.05
N GLY A 170 -24.19 -4.87 12.85
CA GLY A 170 -25.16 -5.57 13.68
C GLY A 170 -24.42 -6.20 14.85
N VAL A 171 -25.08 -6.30 16.00
CA VAL A 171 -24.62 -7.21 17.04
C VAL A 171 -24.64 -8.60 16.40
N PHE A 172 -23.56 -9.35 16.53
CA PHE A 172 -23.57 -10.76 16.13
C PHE A 172 -24.63 -11.45 17.00
N GLU A 173 -25.83 -11.63 16.44
CA GLU A 173 -26.88 -12.38 17.08
C GLU A 173 -26.56 -13.86 16.90
N LEU A 174 -26.39 -14.56 18.02
CA LEU A 174 -26.30 -16.01 18.01
C LEU A 174 -27.65 -16.55 17.52
N PHE A 175 -27.68 -17.03 16.28
CA PHE A 175 -28.85 -17.72 15.78
C PHE A 175 -29.10 -18.99 16.61
N PRO A 176 -30.36 -19.28 16.98
CA PRO A 176 -30.68 -20.54 17.66
C PRO A 176 -30.20 -21.71 16.81
N SER A 177 -29.38 -22.56 17.40
CA SER A 177 -28.92 -23.79 16.79
C SER A 177 -30.10 -24.72 16.51
N VAL A 178 -29.90 -25.74 15.68
CA VAL A 178 -30.92 -26.77 15.44
C VAL A 178 -31.38 -27.41 16.77
N PHE A 179 -30.49 -27.54 17.75
CA PHE A 179 -30.82 -28.08 19.08
C PHE A 179 -31.69 -27.13 19.90
N ASP A 180 -31.41 -25.82 19.85
CA ASP A 180 -32.22 -24.82 20.54
C ASP A 180 -33.65 -24.77 19.96
N ARG A 181 -33.77 -24.95 18.65
CA ARG A 181 -35.08 -25.04 17.96
C ARG A 181 -35.84 -26.32 18.32
N LEU A 182 -35.14 -27.45 18.43
CA LEU A 182 -35.74 -28.73 18.84
C LEU A 182 -36.20 -28.66 20.30
N GLU A 183 -35.41 -28.08 21.18
CA GLU A 183 -35.74 -27.89 22.59
C GLU A 183 -36.97 -26.99 22.76
N ALA A 184 -37.09 -25.93 21.94
CA ALA A 184 -38.26 -25.05 21.92
C ALA A 184 -39.58 -25.77 21.55
N VAL A 185 -39.54 -26.90 20.83
CA VAL A 185 -40.71 -27.74 20.52
C VAL A 185 -40.83 -28.97 21.43
N GLY A 186 -40.04 -29.03 22.50
CA GLY A 186 -40.08 -30.10 23.50
C GLY A 186 -39.23 -31.33 23.17
N ILE A 187 -38.36 -31.27 22.15
CA ILE A 187 -37.47 -32.36 21.77
C ILE A 187 -36.07 -32.09 22.35
N VAL A 188 -35.70 -32.82 23.40
CA VAL A 188 -34.39 -32.66 24.06
C VAL A 188 -33.40 -33.69 23.51
N VAL A 189 -32.35 -33.21 22.83
CA VAL A 189 -31.22 -34.04 22.37
C VAL A 189 -30.12 -34.03 23.43
N ASN A 190 -29.67 -35.22 23.85
CA ASN A 190 -28.57 -35.38 24.81
C ASN A 190 -27.31 -34.66 24.28
N PRO A 191 -26.61 -33.85 25.09
CA PRO A 191 -25.40 -33.13 24.67
C PRO A 191 -24.35 -33.98 23.94
N ARG A 192 -24.21 -35.27 24.29
CA ARG A 192 -23.25 -36.19 23.65
C ARG A 192 -23.65 -36.58 22.22
N ASP A 193 -24.94 -36.48 21.88
CA ASP A 193 -25.49 -36.84 20.58
C ASP A 193 -25.70 -35.61 19.68
N ARG A 194 -25.56 -34.40 20.24
CA ARG A 194 -25.70 -33.14 19.48
C ARG A 194 -24.63 -33.01 18.40
N PHE A 195 -23.42 -33.49 18.67
CA PHE A 195 -22.29 -33.29 17.79
C PHE A 195 -21.49 -34.57 17.65
N TYR A 196 -21.16 -34.92 16.41
CA TYR A 196 -20.23 -36.00 16.15
C TYR A 196 -18.87 -35.69 16.81
N PRO A 197 -18.27 -36.64 17.55
CA PRO A 197 -17.10 -36.38 18.38
C PRO A 197 -15.84 -36.06 17.58
N TYR A 198 -15.78 -36.48 16.31
CA TYR A 198 -14.64 -36.26 15.44
C TYR A 198 -14.97 -35.18 14.43
N ARG A 199 -14.19 -34.09 14.43
CA ARG A 199 -14.35 -32.98 13.49
C ARG A 199 -13.00 -32.58 12.95
N ILE A 200 -12.98 -32.29 11.65
CA ILE A 200 -11.84 -31.70 10.98
C ILE A 200 -12.24 -30.29 10.60
N THR A 201 -11.51 -29.31 11.11
CA THR A 201 -11.54 -27.93 10.60
C THR A 201 -10.31 -27.74 9.75
N TYR A 202 -10.46 -27.11 8.58
CA TYR A 202 -9.33 -26.78 7.72
C TYR A 202 -9.39 -25.33 7.28
N ASP A 203 -8.21 -24.75 7.11
CA ASP A 203 -8.00 -23.45 6.51
C ASP A 203 -7.16 -23.62 5.24
N ILE A 204 -7.60 -22.97 4.16
CA ILE A 204 -6.97 -23.09 2.84
C ILE A 204 -6.55 -21.69 2.42
N GLU A 205 -5.24 -21.47 2.38
CA GLU A 205 -4.67 -20.25 1.84
C GLU A 205 -4.38 -20.43 0.36
N THR A 206 -4.70 -19.40 -0.43
CA THR A 206 -4.39 -19.34 -1.86
C THR A 206 -3.80 -17.99 -2.19
N TYR A 207 -2.96 -17.94 -3.22
CA TYR A 207 -2.49 -16.68 -3.80
C TYR A 207 -2.92 -16.59 -5.27
N LEU A 208 -2.98 -15.36 -5.79
CA LEU A 208 -3.30 -15.09 -7.19
C LEU A 208 -2.01 -15.05 -8.00
N ASP A 209 -1.86 -16.01 -8.90
CA ASP A 209 -0.73 -16.09 -9.83
C ASP A 209 -1.12 -15.51 -11.19
N LYS A 210 -0.23 -14.67 -11.73
CA LYS A 210 -0.37 -13.97 -13.00
C LYS A 210 0.46 -14.59 -14.13
N GLU A 211 1.45 -15.40 -13.79
CA GLU A 211 2.41 -15.92 -14.76
C GLU A 211 1.85 -17.14 -15.51
N ASP A 212 0.96 -17.89 -14.86
CA ASP A 212 0.39 -19.16 -15.32
C ASP A 212 -1.06 -19.04 -15.86
N VAL A 213 -1.47 -17.85 -16.30
CA VAL A 213 -2.83 -17.61 -16.79
C VAL A 213 -3.03 -18.31 -18.13
N ILE A 214 -3.74 -19.44 -18.12
CA ILE A 214 -4.09 -20.19 -19.33
C ILE A 214 -4.82 -19.26 -20.31
N PRO A 215 -4.37 -19.17 -21.58
CA PRO A 215 -5.03 -18.33 -22.55
C PRO A 215 -6.49 -18.74 -22.72
N SER A 216 -7.39 -17.76 -22.68
CA SER A 216 -8.81 -18.00 -22.93
C SER A 216 -9.03 -18.56 -24.33
N LYS A 217 -9.88 -19.59 -24.42
CA LYS A 217 -10.30 -20.18 -25.71
C LYS A 217 -11.30 -19.30 -26.49
N SER A 218 -11.78 -18.19 -25.91
CA SER A 218 -12.81 -17.32 -26.50
C SER A 218 -12.33 -15.87 -26.61
N ALA A 219 -12.56 -15.25 -27.76
CA ALA A 219 -12.17 -13.87 -28.07
C ALA A 219 -12.82 -12.81 -27.18
N LYS A 220 -13.82 -13.16 -26.36
CA LYS A 220 -14.54 -12.23 -25.47
C LYS A 220 -14.28 -12.44 -23.98
N LEU A 221 -13.44 -13.40 -23.61
CA LEU A 221 -13.13 -13.71 -22.22
C LEU A 221 -11.61 -13.62 -22.06
N ASN A 222 -11.14 -12.88 -21.05
CA ASN A 222 -9.72 -12.84 -20.68
C ASN A 222 -9.60 -13.26 -19.22
N TYR A 223 -8.82 -14.30 -18.94
CA TYR A 223 -8.42 -14.63 -17.58
C TYR A 223 -7.35 -13.63 -17.14
N ILE A 224 -7.44 -13.16 -15.90
CA ILE A 224 -6.53 -12.13 -15.34
C ILE A 224 -5.57 -12.71 -14.31
N ASP A 225 -6.00 -13.72 -13.56
CA ASP A 225 -5.26 -14.35 -12.47
C ASP A 225 -5.78 -15.78 -12.26
N GLN A 226 -4.95 -16.68 -11.70
CA GLN A 226 -5.35 -18.02 -11.26
C GLN A 226 -5.11 -18.19 -9.75
N HIS A 227 -6.07 -18.76 -9.02
CA HIS A 227 -5.85 -19.16 -7.64
C HIS A 227 -4.91 -20.36 -7.60
N LYS A 228 -3.73 -20.20 -7.00
CA LYS A 228 -2.78 -21.27 -6.68
C LYS A 228 -2.84 -21.55 -5.19
N LEU A 229 -2.81 -22.84 -4.84
CA LEU A 229 -2.80 -23.28 -3.45
C LEU A 229 -1.50 -22.84 -2.79
N LEU A 230 -1.60 -22.20 -1.62
CA LEU A 230 -0.44 -21.80 -0.82
C LEU A 230 -0.22 -22.79 0.33
N SER A 231 -1.27 -23.07 1.10
CA SER A 231 -1.20 -24.00 2.21
C SER A 231 -2.56 -24.55 2.60
N ILE A 232 -2.56 -25.73 3.20
CA ILE A 232 -3.74 -26.30 3.85
C ILE A 232 -3.33 -26.58 5.30
N VAL A 233 -4.02 -25.92 6.23
CA VAL A 233 -3.92 -26.22 7.65
C VAL A 233 -5.16 -27.01 8.03
N PHE A 234 -5.00 -28.09 8.80
CA PHE A 234 -6.16 -28.76 9.38
C PHE A 234 -5.93 -29.06 10.85
N GLU A 235 -6.99 -28.91 11.61
CA GLU A 235 -7.06 -29.22 13.03
C GLU A 235 -8.11 -30.32 13.22
N CYS A 236 -7.68 -31.45 13.74
CA CYS A 236 -8.54 -32.58 14.04
C CYS A 236 -8.79 -32.61 15.55
N MET A 237 -9.98 -32.21 15.97
CA MET A 237 -10.36 -32.32 17.38
C MET A 237 -10.52 -33.82 17.72
N GLY A 238 -9.59 -34.34 18.54
CA GLY A 238 -9.54 -35.74 18.97
C GLY A 238 -8.20 -36.46 18.75
N LEU A 239 -7.26 -35.87 18.01
CA LEU A 239 -5.88 -36.37 17.85
C LEU A 239 -4.88 -35.40 18.48
N ARG A 240 -3.86 -35.92 19.19
CA ARG A 240 -2.99 -35.16 20.11
C ARG A 240 -2.03 -34.13 19.45
N SER A 241 -2.10 -33.89 18.13
CA SER A 241 -1.29 -32.87 17.44
C SER A 241 -1.75 -32.67 15.98
N PRO A 242 -1.92 -31.42 15.49
CA PRO A 242 -2.17 -31.17 14.07
C PRO A 242 -0.89 -31.32 13.24
N PRO A 243 -0.88 -32.12 12.16
CA PRO A 243 0.21 -32.09 11.17
C PRO A 243 -0.02 -30.96 10.17
N MET A 244 1.00 -30.13 9.95
CA MET A 244 1.03 -29.09 8.92
C MET A 244 1.75 -29.62 7.68
N PHE A 245 1.17 -29.46 6.48
CA PHE A 245 1.78 -29.84 5.22
C PHE A 245 1.94 -28.62 4.32
N TYR A 246 3.16 -28.42 3.81
CA TYR A 246 3.48 -27.42 2.79
C TYR A 246 3.55 -28.12 1.42
N PHE A 247 2.95 -27.50 0.39
CA PHE A 247 2.90 -28.01 -0.98
C PHE A 247 3.74 -27.14 -1.91
#